data_AF-A0ABD5WSY6-F1
#
_entry.id   AF-A0ABD5WSY6-F1
#
_cell.length_a   1.000
_cell.length_b   1.000
_cell.length_c   1.000
_cell.angle_alpha   90.00
_cell.angle_beta   90.00
_cell.angle_gamma   90.00
#
_symmetry.space_group_name_H-M   'P 1'
#
loop_
_entity.id
_entity.type
_entity.pdbx_description
1 polymer ?
#
loop_
_entity_poly.entity_id
_entity_poly.type
_entity_poly.pdbx_seq_one_letter_code
_entity_poly.pdbx_strand_id
1 'polypeptide(L)'
;MSSERRTTDADRGLRVLGIEGTAWAASAAVYDTDASDSDAVFIETDAYQPESGGIHPREAAEHMSDAIPEVVETALAAADGEIDAVAFSRGPGLGPCLRTVGTAARALAQTLDVPLVGVNHMVAHLEIGRQQSGFDSPVCLNASGANAHVLGYRNGRYRVLGETMDTGVGNAIDKFTRHVGWSHPGGPKVEEAARDGEYTELPYVVKGMDFSFSGIMSAAKDAYDGRRNGGDGATVEDVCFSLQENVFAMLTEVAERALSLTGSDELVLGGGVGQNARLREMLREMCDQRGAEFYAPDPRFLRDNAGMIAVLGAEMVRAGDTIAVEESAVDPNFRPDQVDVSWRGDDESVAVWRDDGSEVKGAEATVEIGDQRVTKRRLPKSYRHPDLDARLRRDRTVLEARLTSEARRHGVPTPVVYDVDPREGVLVFERVGEADLREELTPERVRDVARHLAAIHAAGFVHGDPTTRNVRVGRRSAPPQGGADSERRSSEQGERTYLIDFGLGYNTDDAEDYAMDLHVFDQSLAGTADDAAALRREFEDAYAEVGDSAVLERLREVEGRGRYQ
;
A
#
# COMPACT_ATOMS: atom_id res chain seq x y z
N MET A 1 -56.74 -20.78 -13.21
CA MET A 1 -55.35 -21.26 -13.16
C MET A 1 -54.48 -20.15 -13.72
N SER A 2 -54.15 -19.19 -12.86
CA SER A 2 -53.26 -18.08 -13.19
C SER A 2 -51.86 -18.50 -12.75
N SER A 3 -50.94 -18.55 -13.71
CA SER A 3 -49.53 -18.84 -13.51
C SER A 3 -48.89 -17.67 -12.75
N GLU A 4 -48.66 -17.86 -11.46
CA GLU A 4 -47.77 -16.99 -10.67
C GLU A 4 -46.39 -17.00 -11.34
N ARG A 5 -45.94 -15.81 -11.75
CA ARG A 5 -44.53 -15.58 -12.07
C ARG A 5 -43.77 -15.73 -10.76
N ARG A 6 -42.91 -16.75 -10.66
CA ARG A 6 -41.82 -16.78 -9.69
C ARG A 6 -40.92 -15.58 -9.99
N THR A 7 -41.01 -14.55 -9.15
CA THR A 7 -39.93 -13.58 -8.96
C THR A 7 -38.70 -14.37 -8.54
N THR A 8 -37.59 -14.17 -9.25
CA THR A 8 -36.29 -14.79 -8.94
C THR A 8 -35.81 -14.30 -7.57
N ASP A 9 -35.25 -15.20 -6.77
CA ASP A 9 -34.74 -14.98 -5.39
C ASP A 9 -33.70 -13.85 -5.29
N ALA A 10 -33.14 -13.41 -6.42
CA ALA A 10 -32.13 -12.36 -6.52
C ALA A 10 -32.64 -10.93 -6.26
N ASP A 11 -33.97 -10.72 -6.19
CA ASP A 11 -34.59 -9.39 -6.09
C ASP A 11 -35.24 -9.14 -4.71
N ARG A 12 -35.00 -10.03 -3.73
CA ARG A 12 -35.48 -9.89 -2.34
C ARG A 12 -34.40 -9.22 -1.50
N GLY A 13 -34.77 -8.26 -0.66
CA GLY A 13 -33.86 -7.71 0.35
C GLY A 13 -33.30 -8.79 1.26
N LEU A 14 -32.01 -8.65 1.56
CA LEU A 14 -31.27 -9.50 2.47
C LEU A 14 -31.04 -8.76 3.78
N ARG A 15 -31.21 -9.49 4.89
CA ARG A 15 -30.88 -9.01 6.22
C ARG A 15 -29.73 -9.86 6.78
N VAL A 16 -28.54 -9.27 6.88
CA VAL A 16 -27.30 -9.97 7.24
C VAL A 16 -26.86 -9.57 8.64
N LEU A 17 -26.62 -10.56 9.49
CA LEU A 17 -25.97 -10.38 10.79
C LEU A 17 -24.45 -10.47 10.61
N GLY A 18 -23.74 -9.37 10.80
CA GLY A 18 -22.27 -9.33 10.85
C GLY A 18 -21.76 -9.49 12.28
N ILE A 19 -20.61 -10.16 12.44
CA ILE A 19 -19.88 -10.27 13.71
C ILE A 19 -18.41 -9.94 13.48
N GLU A 20 -17.89 -8.96 14.21
CA GLU A 20 -16.50 -8.52 14.16
C GLU A 20 -15.84 -8.67 15.54
N GLY A 21 -14.58 -9.06 15.53
CA GLY A 21 -13.80 -9.31 16.73
C GLY A 21 -12.39 -9.82 16.46
N THR A 22 -11.75 -9.29 15.43
CA THR A 22 -10.37 -9.61 15.04
C THR A 22 -9.35 -9.13 16.06
N ALA A 23 -9.67 -8.11 16.86
CA ALA A 23 -8.73 -7.51 17.82
C ALA A 23 -9.34 -7.33 19.22
N TRP A 24 -9.76 -6.10 19.57
CA TRP A 24 -10.12 -5.70 20.94
C TRP A 24 -11.56 -5.19 21.07
N ALA A 25 -12.28 -5.05 19.95
CA ALA A 25 -13.66 -4.61 19.93
C ALA A 25 -14.59 -5.78 19.57
N ALA A 26 -15.48 -6.15 20.47
CA ALA A 26 -16.60 -7.04 20.18
C ALA A 26 -17.66 -6.23 19.46
N SER A 27 -18.06 -6.64 18.27
CA SER A 27 -19.10 -5.94 17.53
C SER A 27 -20.03 -6.90 16.81
N ALA A 28 -21.31 -6.53 16.79
CA ALA A 28 -22.32 -7.15 15.95
C ALA A 28 -23.13 -6.08 15.24
N ALA A 29 -23.61 -6.40 14.04
CA ALA A 29 -24.37 -5.47 13.23
C ALA A 29 -25.43 -6.20 12.44
N VAL A 30 -26.55 -5.52 12.18
CA VAL A 30 -27.55 -5.98 11.24
C VAL A 30 -27.56 -5.01 10.07
N TYR A 31 -27.35 -5.53 8.87
CA TYR A 31 -27.48 -4.79 7.63
C TYR A 31 -28.72 -5.27 6.89
N ASP A 32 -29.61 -4.34 6.57
CA ASP A 32 -30.81 -4.55 5.78
C ASP A 32 -30.65 -3.84 4.43
N THR A 33 -30.65 -4.61 3.35
CA THR A 33 -30.41 -4.06 2.01
C THR A 33 -31.61 -3.33 1.42
N ASP A 34 -32.82 -3.51 1.98
CA ASP A 34 -34.05 -2.84 1.51
C ASP A 34 -34.35 -1.55 2.28
N ALA A 35 -33.63 -1.32 3.39
CA ALA A 35 -33.77 -0.12 4.20
C ALA A 35 -33.11 1.11 3.53
N SER A 36 -33.64 2.30 3.82
CA SER A 36 -33.01 3.55 3.36
C SER A 36 -31.61 3.73 3.97
N ASP A 37 -30.69 4.37 3.23
CA ASP A 37 -29.27 4.50 3.60
C ASP A 37 -28.98 4.89 5.07
N SER A 38 -29.82 5.73 5.69
CA SER A 38 -29.62 6.16 7.09
C SER A 38 -29.89 5.06 8.12
N ASP A 39 -30.81 4.13 7.84
CA ASP A 39 -31.27 3.07 8.75
C ASP A 39 -30.79 1.68 8.32
N ALA A 40 -30.07 1.59 7.20
CA ALA A 40 -29.70 0.30 6.62
C ALA A 40 -28.77 -0.53 7.51
N VAL A 41 -27.91 0.11 8.32
CA VAL A 41 -26.95 -0.59 9.18
C VAL A 41 -27.11 -0.16 10.64
N PHE A 42 -27.50 -1.12 11.49
CA PHE A 42 -27.39 -1.03 12.94
C PHE A 42 -26.07 -1.65 13.40
N ILE A 43 -25.31 -0.97 14.27
CA ILE A 43 -24.02 -1.45 14.78
C ILE A 43 -24.01 -1.30 16.30
N GLU A 44 -23.71 -2.39 17.00
CA GLU A 44 -23.36 -2.40 18.42
C GLU A 44 -21.89 -2.79 18.56
N THR A 45 -21.16 -2.07 19.41
CA THR A 45 -19.74 -2.33 19.66
C THR A 45 -19.41 -2.10 21.13
N ASP A 46 -18.84 -3.13 21.76
CA ASP A 46 -18.23 -3.05 23.09
C ASP A 46 -16.72 -3.30 23.00
N ALA A 47 -15.94 -2.29 23.35
CA ALA A 47 -14.53 -2.24 23.09
C ALA A 47 -13.71 -2.32 24.38
N TYR A 48 -12.78 -3.29 24.45
CA TYR A 48 -11.93 -3.50 25.60
C TYR A 48 -10.95 -2.33 25.80
N GLN A 49 -11.04 -1.66 26.95
CA GLN A 49 -10.10 -0.60 27.32
C GLN A 49 -9.20 -1.07 28.47
N PRO A 50 -7.89 -1.27 28.23
CA PRO A 50 -6.98 -1.69 29.29
C PRO A 50 -6.81 -0.57 30.33
N GLU A 51 -6.80 -0.93 31.61
CA GLU A 51 -6.56 0.02 32.72
C GLU A 51 -5.17 0.68 32.62
N SER A 52 -4.18 -0.06 32.10
CA SER A 52 -2.83 0.45 31.85
C SER A 52 -2.13 -0.33 30.74
N GLY A 53 -1.15 0.29 30.08
CA GLY A 53 -0.37 -0.35 29.02
C GLY A 53 -1.11 -0.44 27.68
N GLY A 54 -0.82 -1.51 26.92
CA GLY A 54 -1.44 -1.78 25.62
C GLY A 54 -2.36 -2.99 25.68
N ILE A 55 -2.97 -3.34 24.55
CA ILE A 55 -3.89 -4.49 24.47
C ILE A 55 -3.12 -5.79 24.72
N HIS A 56 -3.54 -6.54 25.74
CA HIS A 56 -3.01 -7.88 26.01
C HIS A 56 -3.91 -8.95 25.35
N PRO A 57 -3.39 -9.83 24.47
CA PRO A 57 -4.22 -10.74 23.68
C PRO A 57 -5.14 -11.66 24.48
N ARG A 58 -4.71 -12.05 25.69
CA ARG A 58 -5.52 -12.88 26.58
C ARG A 58 -6.68 -12.09 27.19
N GLU A 59 -6.44 -10.87 27.64
CA GLU A 59 -7.46 -10.04 28.28
C GLU A 59 -8.50 -9.58 27.26
N ALA A 60 -8.03 -9.22 26.04
CA ALA A 60 -8.92 -8.98 24.93
C ALA A 60 -9.81 -10.20 24.65
N ALA A 61 -9.25 -11.41 24.57
CA ALA A 61 -10.05 -12.61 24.32
C ALA A 61 -11.03 -12.96 25.46
N GLU A 62 -10.65 -12.69 26.72
CA GLU A 62 -11.55 -12.84 27.88
C GLU A 62 -12.73 -11.87 27.78
N HIS A 63 -12.46 -10.58 27.52
CA HIS A 63 -13.51 -9.57 27.24
C HIS A 63 -14.44 -10.00 26.10
N MET A 64 -13.86 -10.46 24.97
CA MET A 64 -14.62 -10.91 23.81
C MET A 64 -15.56 -12.07 24.11
N SER A 65 -15.20 -12.96 25.05
CA SER A 65 -16.04 -14.11 25.41
C SER A 65 -17.34 -13.71 26.09
N ASP A 66 -17.31 -12.62 26.85
CA ASP A 66 -18.48 -12.09 27.56
C ASP A 66 -19.26 -11.10 26.69
N ALA A 67 -18.54 -10.23 25.96
CA ALA A 67 -19.15 -9.14 25.19
C ALA A 67 -19.81 -9.59 23.87
N ILE A 68 -19.27 -10.59 23.16
CA ILE A 68 -19.84 -11.03 21.87
C ILE A 68 -21.31 -11.48 21.98
N PRO A 69 -21.69 -12.32 22.97
CA PRO A 69 -23.10 -12.66 23.19
C PRO A 69 -24.00 -11.42 23.39
N GLU A 70 -23.56 -10.44 24.17
CA GLU A 70 -24.35 -9.24 24.51
C GLU A 70 -24.57 -8.33 23.29
N VAL A 71 -23.52 -8.06 22.52
CA VAL A 71 -23.65 -7.23 21.30
C VAL A 71 -24.48 -7.93 20.23
N VAL A 72 -24.38 -9.26 20.11
CA VAL A 72 -25.20 -10.04 19.18
C VAL A 72 -26.68 -10.01 19.59
N GLU A 73 -26.99 -10.19 20.88
CA GLU A 73 -28.37 -10.10 21.38
C GLU A 73 -28.97 -8.72 21.08
N THR A 74 -28.20 -7.66 21.29
CA THR A 74 -28.59 -6.28 20.99
C THR A 74 -28.82 -6.08 19.49
N ALA A 75 -27.93 -6.57 18.63
CA ALA A 75 -28.07 -6.47 17.18
C ALA A 75 -29.29 -7.24 16.66
N LEU A 76 -29.53 -8.45 17.15
CA LEU A 76 -30.72 -9.24 16.80
C LEU A 76 -32.02 -8.57 17.26
N ALA A 77 -32.03 -7.93 18.43
CA ALA A 77 -33.19 -7.20 18.92
C ALA A 77 -33.51 -5.95 18.08
N ALA A 78 -32.50 -5.38 17.40
CA ALA A 78 -32.67 -4.26 16.48
C ALA A 78 -33.13 -4.68 15.07
N ALA A 79 -33.06 -5.98 14.73
CA ALA A 79 -33.48 -6.48 13.43
C ALA A 79 -35.02 -6.42 13.29
N ASP A 80 -35.50 -5.79 12.21
CA ASP A 80 -36.93 -5.82 11.84
C ASP A 80 -37.19 -6.96 10.85
N GLY A 81 -37.11 -8.21 11.34
CA GLY A 81 -37.38 -9.40 10.55
C GLY A 81 -36.43 -10.56 10.81
N GLU A 82 -36.56 -11.59 9.97
CA GLU A 82 -35.66 -12.74 9.99
C GLU A 82 -34.30 -12.36 9.39
N ILE A 83 -33.24 -12.97 9.92
CA ILE A 83 -31.89 -12.88 9.37
C ILE A 83 -31.77 -13.91 8.25
N ASP A 84 -31.22 -13.50 7.11
CA ASP A 84 -31.06 -14.35 5.93
C ASP A 84 -29.65 -14.97 5.83
N ALA A 85 -28.64 -14.38 6.50
CA ALA A 85 -27.28 -14.90 6.56
C ALA A 85 -26.50 -14.38 7.77
N VAL A 86 -25.46 -15.13 8.18
CA VAL A 86 -24.49 -14.71 9.20
C VAL A 86 -23.12 -14.53 8.57
N ALA A 87 -22.55 -13.34 8.67
CA ALA A 87 -21.20 -13.01 8.25
C ALA A 87 -20.29 -12.79 9.45
N PHE A 88 -19.03 -13.20 9.37
CA PHE A 88 -18.07 -12.99 10.45
C PHE A 88 -16.67 -12.65 9.94
N SER A 89 -15.91 -11.91 10.72
CA SER A 89 -14.51 -11.64 10.41
C SER A 89 -13.66 -12.90 10.60
N ARG A 90 -13.30 -13.53 9.48
CA ARG A 90 -12.51 -14.77 9.44
C ARG A 90 -11.03 -14.53 9.70
N GLY A 91 -10.55 -13.33 9.38
CA GLY A 91 -9.18 -12.89 9.53
C GLY A 91 -8.83 -11.69 8.64
N PRO A 92 -7.62 -11.12 8.75
CA PRO A 92 -6.57 -11.51 9.71
C PRO A 92 -6.86 -10.94 11.11
N GLY A 93 -6.17 -11.42 12.15
CA GLY A 93 -6.41 -10.94 13.52
C GLY A 93 -5.83 -11.80 14.64
N LEU A 94 -6.12 -11.43 15.88
CA LEU A 94 -5.72 -12.16 17.08
C LEU A 94 -6.44 -13.51 17.13
N GLY A 95 -5.68 -14.59 16.95
CA GLY A 95 -6.21 -15.96 16.93
C GLY A 95 -7.17 -16.32 18.07
N PRO A 96 -6.90 -15.95 19.34
CA PRO A 96 -7.86 -16.14 20.43
C PRO A 96 -9.20 -15.45 20.21
N CYS A 97 -9.21 -14.17 19.80
CA CYS A 97 -10.44 -13.40 19.56
C CYS A 97 -11.21 -13.94 18.34
N LEU A 98 -10.49 -14.24 17.24
CA LEU A 98 -11.07 -14.85 16.04
C LEU A 98 -11.81 -16.16 16.36
N ARG A 99 -11.24 -17.02 17.22
CA ARG A 99 -11.91 -18.27 17.62
C ARG A 99 -13.23 -18.02 18.35
N THR A 100 -13.31 -16.99 19.20
CA THR A 100 -14.56 -16.61 19.87
C THR A 100 -15.60 -16.19 18.84
N VAL A 101 -15.25 -15.27 17.94
CA VAL A 101 -16.12 -14.78 16.85
C VAL A 101 -16.60 -15.92 15.94
N GLY A 102 -15.66 -16.72 15.42
CA GLY A 102 -16.01 -17.83 14.53
C GLY A 102 -16.86 -18.90 15.22
N THR A 103 -16.75 -19.08 16.53
CA THR A 103 -17.63 -19.99 17.29
C THR A 103 -19.04 -19.43 17.41
N ALA A 104 -19.19 -18.15 17.75
CA ALA A 104 -20.48 -17.48 17.82
C ALA A 104 -21.19 -17.52 16.45
N ALA A 105 -20.49 -17.14 15.38
CA ALA A 105 -21.04 -17.11 14.02
C ALA A 105 -21.54 -18.48 13.55
N ARG A 106 -20.74 -19.54 13.73
CA ARG A 106 -21.13 -20.91 13.39
C ARG A 106 -22.34 -21.40 14.19
N ALA A 107 -22.42 -21.05 15.47
CA ALA A 107 -23.55 -21.44 16.32
C ALA A 107 -24.84 -20.73 15.88
N LEU A 108 -24.76 -19.44 15.56
CA LEU A 108 -25.89 -18.63 15.10
C LEU A 108 -26.38 -19.08 13.73
N ALA A 109 -25.48 -19.29 12.76
CA ALA A 109 -25.83 -19.77 11.43
C ALA A 109 -26.59 -21.11 11.48
N GLN A 110 -26.12 -22.06 12.30
CA GLN A 110 -26.79 -23.34 12.51
C GLN A 110 -28.13 -23.22 13.26
N THR A 111 -28.23 -22.30 14.22
CA THR A 111 -29.45 -22.11 15.02
C THR A 111 -30.56 -21.47 14.19
N LEU A 112 -30.18 -20.52 13.33
CA LEU A 112 -31.08 -19.80 12.43
C LEU A 112 -31.36 -20.58 11.12
N ASP A 113 -30.59 -21.64 10.84
CA ASP A 113 -30.63 -22.41 9.59
C ASP A 113 -30.38 -21.54 8.35
N VAL A 114 -29.32 -20.71 8.41
CA VAL A 114 -28.96 -19.74 7.37
C VAL A 114 -27.51 -19.92 6.91
N PRO A 115 -27.15 -19.44 5.69
CA PRO A 115 -25.79 -19.47 5.21
C PRO A 115 -24.80 -18.72 6.11
N LEU A 116 -23.56 -19.24 6.15
CA LEU A 116 -22.43 -18.64 6.84
C LEU A 116 -21.45 -18.03 5.82
N VAL A 117 -20.94 -16.84 6.12
CA VAL A 117 -19.99 -16.11 5.26
C VAL A 117 -18.74 -15.77 6.06
N GLY A 118 -17.56 -16.17 5.54
CA GLY A 118 -16.27 -15.86 6.15
C GLY A 118 -15.62 -14.67 5.46
N VAL A 119 -15.67 -13.51 6.09
CA VAL A 119 -15.24 -12.24 5.50
C VAL A 119 -13.79 -11.93 5.86
N ASN A 120 -13.02 -11.46 4.87
CA ASN A 120 -11.70 -10.88 5.14
C ASN A 120 -11.86 -9.46 5.70
N HIS A 121 -11.33 -9.23 6.90
CA HIS A 121 -11.46 -7.98 7.63
C HIS A 121 -10.85 -6.77 6.88
N MET A 122 -9.71 -6.95 6.21
CA MET A 122 -9.08 -5.86 5.47
C MET A 122 -9.87 -5.49 4.21
N VAL A 123 -10.44 -6.49 3.54
CA VAL A 123 -11.32 -6.28 2.38
C VAL A 123 -12.64 -5.64 2.80
N ALA A 124 -13.17 -5.95 3.99
CA ALA A 124 -14.38 -5.32 4.52
C ALA A 124 -14.20 -3.80 4.73
N HIS A 125 -13.08 -3.37 5.32
CA HIS A 125 -12.73 -1.95 5.46
C HIS A 125 -12.67 -1.21 4.11
N LEU A 126 -12.23 -1.91 3.08
CA LEU A 126 -12.15 -1.36 1.73
C LEU A 126 -13.53 -1.26 1.08
N GLU A 127 -14.27 -2.37 1.07
CA GLU A 127 -15.54 -2.50 0.34
C GLU A 127 -16.62 -1.57 0.89
N ILE A 128 -16.67 -1.37 2.21
CA ILE A 128 -17.62 -0.40 2.79
C ILE A 128 -17.37 1.01 2.24
N GLY A 129 -16.11 1.41 2.08
CA GLY A 129 -15.77 2.72 1.53
C GLY A 129 -16.01 2.82 0.03
N ARG A 130 -15.66 1.77 -0.73
CA ARG A 130 -15.96 1.71 -2.17
C ARG A 130 -17.47 1.81 -2.42
N GLN A 131 -18.28 0.99 -1.74
CA GLN A 131 -19.73 1.00 -1.92
C GLN A 131 -20.35 2.35 -1.59
N GLN A 132 -19.97 2.97 -0.46
CA GLN A 132 -20.53 4.28 -0.07
C GLN A 132 -20.04 5.44 -0.96
N SER A 133 -18.85 5.31 -1.55
CA SER A 133 -18.34 6.30 -2.51
C SER A 133 -19.01 6.21 -3.88
N GLY A 134 -19.49 5.02 -4.26
CA GLY A 134 -19.93 4.74 -5.63
C GLY A 134 -18.78 4.62 -6.64
N PHE A 135 -17.52 4.52 -6.16
CA PHE A 135 -16.35 4.37 -7.00
C PHE A 135 -16.29 2.98 -7.66
N ASP A 136 -15.94 2.98 -8.94
CA ASP A 136 -15.85 1.76 -9.73
C ASP A 136 -14.57 1.00 -9.39
N SER A 137 -13.42 1.66 -9.27
CA SER A 137 -12.12 0.98 -9.11
C SER A 137 -11.12 1.85 -8.35
N PRO A 138 -11.36 2.10 -7.05
CA PRO A 138 -10.45 2.92 -6.27
C PRO A 138 -9.16 2.20 -5.90
N VAL A 139 -8.09 2.98 -5.77
CA VAL A 139 -6.99 2.63 -4.88
C VAL A 139 -7.47 2.78 -3.44
N CYS A 140 -7.07 1.87 -2.57
CA CYS A 140 -7.57 1.86 -1.20
C CYS A 140 -6.43 1.86 -0.20
N LEU A 141 -6.36 2.91 0.61
CA LEU A 141 -5.44 3.03 1.72
C LEU A 141 -6.13 2.55 2.99
N ASN A 142 -5.73 1.39 3.50
CA ASN A 142 -6.16 0.91 4.80
C ASN A 142 -5.07 1.22 5.84
N ALA A 143 -5.36 2.11 6.79
CA ALA A 143 -4.44 2.46 7.88
C ALA A 143 -5.07 2.08 9.23
N SER A 144 -4.58 0.98 9.84
CA SER A 144 -5.11 0.44 11.09
C SER A 144 -4.06 0.39 12.21
N GLY A 145 -4.46 -0.13 13.37
CA GLY A 145 -3.57 -0.38 14.50
C GLY A 145 -2.45 -1.36 14.16
N ALA A 146 -2.82 -2.49 13.54
CA ALA A 146 -1.92 -3.60 13.29
C ALA A 146 -1.22 -3.51 11.92
N ASN A 147 -1.88 -2.93 10.92
CA ASN A 147 -1.43 -2.96 9.54
C ASN A 147 -1.56 -1.58 8.87
N ALA A 148 -0.82 -1.39 7.80
CA ALA A 148 -1.16 -0.39 6.80
C ALA A 148 -0.91 -1.00 5.41
N HIS A 149 -1.91 -0.91 4.53
CA HIS A 149 -1.87 -1.47 3.18
C HIS A 149 -2.39 -0.44 2.19
N VAL A 150 -1.82 -0.43 1.00
CA VAL A 150 -2.36 0.24 -0.19
C VAL A 150 -2.74 -0.86 -1.18
N LEU A 151 -4.04 -0.94 -1.49
CA LEU A 151 -4.63 -2.02 -2.25
C LEU A 151 -5.17 -1.49 -3.59
N GLY A 152 -5.13 -2.32 -4.63
CA GLY A 152 -5.80 -2.08 -5.90
C GLY A 152 -6.45 -3.34 -6.44
N TYR A 153 -7.62 -3.24 -7.04
CA TYR A 153 -8.34 -4.41 -7.57
C TYR A 153 -7.88 -4.77 -8.99
N ARG A 154 -7.47 -6.02 -9.20
CA ARG A 154 -7.01 -6.52 -10.49
C ARG A 154 -7.21 -8.03 -10.61
N ASN A 155 -7.79 -8.46 -11.73
CA ASN A 155 -7.98 -9.88 -12.09
C ASN A 155 -8.71 -10.68 -11.00
N GLY A 156 -9.88 -10.20 -10.56
CA GLY A 156 -10.69 -10.92 -9.57
C GLY A 156 -10.16 -10.90 -8.14
N ARG A 157 -9.12 -10.09 -7.83
CA ARG A 157 -8.51 -10.03 -6.50
C ARG A 157 -8.01 -8.63 -6.14
N TYR A 158 -7.96 -8.34 -4.85
CA TYR A 158 -7.24 -7.17 -4.34
C TYR A 158 -5.75 -7.46 -4.25
N ARG A 159 -4.91 -6.60 -4.83
CA ARG A 159 -3.45 -6.72 -4.81
C ARG A 159 -2.86 -5.71 -3.84
N VAL A 160 -1.82 -6.14 -3.11
CA VAL A 160 -1.10 -5.28 -2.17
C VAL A 160 -0.06 -4.48 -2.95
N LEU A 161 -0.39 -3.22 -3.27
CA LEU A 161 0.51 -2.32 -3.98
C LEU A 161 1.63 -1.80 -3.08
N GLY A 162 1.36 -1.69 -1.77
CA GLY A 162 2.34 -1.28 -0.76
C GLY A 162 1.84 -1.63 0.64
N GLU A 163 2.74 -1.91 1.58
CA GLU A 163 2.38 -2.18 2.98
C GLU A 163 3.49 -1.81 3.97
N THR A 164 3.20 -1.97 5.27
CA THR A 164 4.21 -1.73 6.31
C THR A 164 5.21 -2.88 6.36
N MET A 165 6.50 -2.56 6.45
CA MET A 165 7.56 -3.55 6.57
C MET A 165 7.71 -4.10 7.98
N ASP A 166 7.18 -3.42 9.00
CA ASP A 166 7.51 -3.72 10.39
C ASP A 166 6.31 -3.72 11.36
N THR A 167 5.62 -2.59 11.52
CA THR A 167 4.54 -2.42 12.50
C THR A 167 3.42 -1.59 11.89
N GLY A 168 2.18 -1.85 12.28
CA GLY A 168 1.07 -0.97 11.93
C GLY A 168 1.22 0.45 12.48
N VAL A 169 0.58 1.41 11.79
CA VAL A 169 0.64 2.83 12.11
C VAL A 169 0.08 3.12 13.50
N GLY A 170 -1.08 2.56 13.84
CA GLY A 170 -1.66 2.80 15.17
C GLY A 170 -0.83 2.17 16.29
N ASN A 171 -0.21 1.00 16.08
CA ASN A 171 0.71 0.41 17.06
C ASN A 171 2.01 1.22 17.20
N ALA A 172 2.50 1.83 16.12
CA ALA A 172 3.58 2.80 16.20
C ALA A 172 3.15 3.94 17.14
N ILE A 173 2.06 4.64 16.82
CA ILE A 173 1.54 5.74 17.67
C ILE A 173 1.35 5.29 19.14
N ASP A 174 0.73 4.15 19.37
CA ASP A 174 0.49 3.60 20.72
C ASP A 174 1.77 3.22 21.47
N LYS A 175 2.86 2.88 20.78
CA LYS A 175 4.18 2.67 21.41
C LYS A 175 4.77 3.99 21.94
N PHE A 176 4.38 5.14 21.41
CA PHE A 176 4.91 6.45 21.78
C PHE A 176 4.07 7.02 22.91
N THR A 177 2.74 6.95 22.78
CA THR A 177 1.83 7.37 23.86
C THR A 177 2.10 6.61 25.15
N ARG A 178 2.38 5.30 25.09
CA ARG A 178 2.82 4.53 26.26
C ARG A 178 4.17 4.99 26.83
N HIS A 179 5.10 5.45 25.99
CA HIS A 179 6.40 5.97 26.45
C HIS A 179 6.23 7.25 27.26
N VAL A 180 5.28 8.11 26.87
CA VAL A 180 4.94 9.35 27.59
C VAL A 180 3.90 9.14 28.71
N GLY A 181 3.56 7.89 29.04
CA GLY A 181 2.68 7.53 30.16
C GLY A 181 1.18 7.61 29.89
N TRP A 182 0.74 7.67 28.63
CA TRP A 182 -0.67 7.67 28.27
C TRP A 182 -1.23 6.25 28.06
N SER A 183 -2.49 6.04 28.46
CA SER A 183 -3.24 4.81 28.18
C SER A 183 -3.71 4.71 26.72
N HIS A 184 -4.05 3.51 26.26
CA HIS A 184 -4.78 3.31 24.99
C HIS A 184 -6.20 3.89 25.07
N PRO A 185 -6.79 4.41 23.97
CA PRO A 185 -6.21 4.60 22.64
C PRO A 185 -5.31 5.84 22.55
N GLY A 186 -4.17 5.70 21.86
CA GLY A 186 -3.17 6.77 21.71
C GLY A 186 -3.47 7.75 20.58
N GLY A 187 -4.06 7.29 19.47
CA GLY A 187 -4.32 8.11 18.28
C GLY A 187 -4.98 9.48 18.57
N PRO A 188 -6.17 9.51 19.20
CA PRO A 188 -6.85 10.77 19.52
C PRO A 188 -6.06 11.70 20.44
N LYS A 189 -5.23 11.14 21.34
CA LYS A 189 -4.41 11.93 22.27
C LYS A 189 -3.25 12.60 21.56
N VAL A 190 -2.62 11.90 20.61
CA VAL A 190 -1.58 12.49 19.75
C VAL A 190 -2.19 13.58 18.86
N GLU A 191 -3.40 13.38 18.34
CA GLU A 191 -4.11 14.40 17.56
C GLU A 191 -4.45 15.66 18.35
N GLU A 192 -4.87 15.51 19.61
CA GLU A 192 -5.11 16.65 20.47
C GLU A 192 -3.80 17.40 20.78
N ALA A 193 -2.76 16.68 21.21
CA ALA A 193 -1.47 17.28 21.58
C ALA A 193 -0.74 17.91 20.39
N ALA A 194 -0.91 17.37 19.19
CA ALA A 194 -0.29 17.91 17.98
C ALA A 194 -0.75 19.34 17.63
N ARG A 195 -1.92 19.78 18.12
CA ARG A 195 -2.47 21.12 17.78
C ARG A 195 -1.60 22.28 18.24
N ASP A 196 -0.87 22.09 19.33
CA ASP A 196 -0.05 23.11 19.97
C ASP A 196 1.46 22.88 19.73
N GLY A 197 1.82 21.96 18.84
CA GLY A 197 3.21 21.59 18.56
C GLY A 197 3.83 22.32 17.37
N GLU A 198 5.16 22.42 17.38
CA GLU A 198 5.97 22.88 16.26
C GLU A 198 6.73 21.72 15.60
N TYR A 199 7.12 21.90 14.34
CA TYR A 199 7.82 20.86 13.59
C TYR A 199 9.25 20.63 14.12
N THR A 200 9.56 19.37 14.39
CA THR A 200 10.90 18.86 14.65
C THR A 200 11.23 17.70 13.73
N GLU A 201 12.51 17.58 13.40
CA GLU A 201 12.99 16.63 12.42
C GLU A 201 12.91 15.18 12.93
N LEU A 202 12.09 14.38 12.26
CA LEU A 202 12.01 12.94 12.41
C LEU A 202 12.44 12.21 11.13
N PRO A 203 12.87 10.94 11.22
CA PRO A 203 13.18 10.11 10.06
C PRO A 203 11.95 9.87 9.19
N TYR A 204 12.14 9.88 7.87
CA TYR A 204 11.11 9.58 6.88
C TYR A 204 11.56 8.37 6.06
N VAL A 205 10.84 7.24 6.16
CA VAL A 205 11.27 5.96 5.58
C VAL A 205 10.18 5.40 4.70
N VAL A 206 10.27 5.70 3.41
CA VAL A 206 9.50 5.08 2.33
C VAL A 206 10.49 4.42 1.38
N LYS A 207 10.32 3.11 1.15
CA LYS A 207 11.13 2.29 0.25
C LYS A 207 10.24 1.78 -0.87
N GLY A 208 10.37 2.33 -2.08
CA GLY A 208 9.44 2.00 -3.18
C GLY A 208 7.98 2.33 -2.81
N MET A 209 7.17 1.28 -2.64
CA MET A 209 5.77 1.38 -2.21
C MET A 209 5.54 1.04 -0.73
N ASP A 210 6.59 0.70 0.01
CA ASP A 210 6.48 0.27 1.40
C ASP A 210 6.95 1.35 2.37
N PHE A 211 6.44 1.29 3.60
CA PHE A 211 6.79 2.20 4.69
C PHE A 211 7.28 1.42 5.92
N SER A 212 8.13 2.06 6.74
CA SER A 212 8.61 1.51 8.01
C SER A 212 8.41 2.52 9.14
N PHE A 213 7.71 2.11 10.20
CA PHE A 213 7.36 3.00 11.30
C PHE A 213 8.19 2.80 12.58
N SER A 214 9.00 1.74 12.71
CA SER A 214 9.79 1.50 13.93
C SER A 214 10.92 2.51 14.14
N GLY A 215 11.56 2.94 13.05
CA GLY A 215 12.64 3.92 13.09
C GLY A 215 12.19 5.30 13.56
N ILE A 216 11.10 5.81 12.96
CA ILE A 216 10.49 7.08 13.38
C ILE A 216 9.99 7.02 14.83
N MET A 217 9.51 5.84 15.26
CA MET A 217 9.05 5.64 16.63
C MET A 217 10.15 5.72 17.67
N SER A 218 11.30 5.13 17.38
CA SER A 218 12.47 5.21 18.25
C SER A 218 12.99 6.66 18.30
N ALA A 219 13.00 7.32 17.14
CA ALA A 219 13.36 8.73 17.01
C ALA A 219 12.46 9.68 17.81
N ALA A 220 11.14 9.45 17.79
CA ALA A 220 10.18 10.26 18.56
C ALA A 220 10.43 10.15 20.07
N LYS A 221 10.74 8.94 20.57
CA LYS A 221 11.10 8.73 21.98
C LYS A 221 12.41 9.43 22.34
N ASP A 222 13.42 9.33 21.47
CA ASP A 222 14.70 9.99 21.71
C ASP A 222 14.60 11.53 21.64
N ALA A 223 13.69 12.05 20.80
CA ALA A 223 13.40 13.48 20.73
C ALA A 223 12.73 13.98 22.02
N TYR A 224 11.74 13.25 22.52
CA TYR A 224 11.09 13.54 23.80
C TYR A 224 12.06 13.43 25.00
N ASP A 225 12.93 12.43 25.02
CA ASP A 225 13.90 12.22 26.09
C ASP A 225 15.14 13.15 26.01
N GLY A 226 15.27 13.97 24.96
CA GLY A 226 16.44 14.86 24.74
C GLY A 226 17.73 14.14 24.30
N ARG A 227 17.66 12.84 23.98
CA ARG A 227 18.82 12.00 23.67
C ARG A 227 19.48 12.33 22.34
N ARG A 228 18.76 12.97 21.41
CA ARG A 228 19.29 13.36 20.09
C ARG A 228 20.20 14.59 20.12
N ASN A 229 19.90 15.56 20.97
CA ASN A 229 20.53 16.89 20.92
C ASN A 229 21.38 17.22 22.15
N GLY A 230 21.49 16.31 23.13
CA GLY A 230 22.30 16.52 24.34
C GLY A 230 21.82 17.69 25.21
N GLY A 231 20.53 18.03 25.12
CA GLY A 231 19.87 19.12 25.83
C GLY A 231 18.48 18.71 26.32
N ASP A 232 17.64 19.69 26.67
CA ASP A 232 16.24 19.44 27.05
C ASP A 232 15.49 18.82 25.86
N GLY A 233 14.63 17.82 26.16
CA GLY A 233 13.81 17.15 25.17
C GLY A 233 12.81 18.07 24.49
N ALA A 234 12.37 17.71 23.29
CA ALA A 234 11.24 18.38 22.63
C ALA A 234 9.96 18.21 23.47
N THR A 235 9.05 19.19 23.37
CA THR A 235 7.76 19.07 24.07
C THR A 235 6.96 17.89 23.51
N VAL A 236 6.01 17.36 24.30
CA VAL A 236 5.20 16.23 23.81
C VAL A 236 4.34 16.66 22.63
N GLU A 237 3.93 17.93 22.62
CA GLU A 237 3.19 18.60 21.56
C GLU A 237 4.01 18.63 20.25
N ASP A 238 5.27 19.10 20.29
CA ASP A 238 6.16 19.12 19.12
C ASP A 238 6.41 17.73 18.54
N VAL A 239 6.63 16.74 19.42
CA VAL A 239 6.84 15.36 18.99
C VAL A 239 5.56 14.76 18.41
N CYS A 240 4.39 15.04 18.99
CA CYS A 240 3.10 14.61 18.44
C CYS A 240 2.83 15.22 17.07
N PHE A 241 3.03 16.53 16.93
CA PHE A 241 2.88 17.25 15.66
C PHE A 241 3.79 16.65 14.59
N SER A 242 5.07 16.50 14.91
CA SER A 242 6.07 15.97 13.98
C SER A 242 5.79 14.50 13.63
N LEU A 243 5.39 13.68 14.60
CA LEU A 243 5.04 12.29 14.35
C LEU A 243 3.87 12.19 13.36
N GLN A 244 2.83 13.01 13.53
CA GLN A 244 1.70 13.07 12.60
C GLN A 244 2.12 13.54 11.21
N GLU A 245 2.82 14.67 11.11
CA GLU A 245 3.24 15.21 9.81
C GLU A 245 4.09 14.22 9.01
N ASN A 246 5.00 13.51 9.68
CA ASN A 246 5.87 12.55 8.99
C ASN A 246 5.12 11.25 8.65
N VAL A 247 4.36 10.66 9.58
CA VAL A 247 3.64 9.40 9.35
C VAL A 247 2.56 9.56 8.28
N PHE A 248 1.75 10.61 8.36
CA PHE A 248 0.66 10.82 7.39
C PHE A 248 1.19 11.24 6.03
N ALA A 249 2.30 11.98 5.95
CA ALA A 249 2.97 12.24 4.69
C ALA A 249 3.56 10.97 4.07
N MET A 250 4.01 9.98 4.85
CA MET A 250 4.44 8.67 4.32
C MET A 250 3.26 7.90 3.70
N LEU A 251 2.13 7.82 4.41
CA LEU A 251 0.92 7.17 3.90
C LEU A 251 0.39 7.87 2.64
N THR A 252 0.36 9.20 2.64
CA THR A 252 -0.11 10.02 1.51
C THR A 252 0.81 9.88 0.30
N GLU A 253 2.14 9.84 0.50
CA GLU A 253 3.10 9.62 -0.57
C GLU A 253 2.90 8.26 -1.26
N VAL A 254 2.73 7.18 -0.49
CA VAL A 254 2.53 5.85 -1.07
C VAL A 254 1.17 5.75 -1.76
N ALA A 255 0.12 6.36 -1.21
CA ALA A 255 -1.18 6.46 -1.88
C ALA A 255 -1.07 7.22 -3.23
N GLU A 256 -0.34 8.34 -3.27
CA GLU A 256 -0.08 9.11 -4.50
C GLU A 256 0.69 8.29 -5.55
N ARG A 257 1.69 7.50 -5.10
CA ARG A 257 2.43 6.58 -5.97
C ARG A 257 1.52 5.48 -6.52
N ALA A 258 0.63 4.91 -5.70
CA ALA A 258 -0.31 3.88 -6.13
C ALA A 258 -1.32 4.41 -7.15
N LEU A 259 -1.88 5.60 -6.94
CA LEU A 259 -2.74 6.28 -7.93
C LEU A 259 -1.99 6.49 -9.25
N SER A 260 -0.73 6.90 -9.18
CA SER A 260 0.11 7.07 -10.38
C SER A 260 0.42 5.76 -11.09
N LEU A 261 0.73 4.71 -10.35
CA LEU A 261 1.05 3.38 -10.87
C LEU A 261 -0.16 2.72 -11.54
N THR A 262 -1.34 2.90 -10.95
CA THR A 262 -2.60 2.30 -11.42
C THR A 262 -3.34 3.19 -12.40
N GLY A 263 -2.94 4.45 -12.58
CA GLY A 263 -3.71 5.42 -13.37
C GLY A 263 -5.13 5.66 -12.84
N SER A 264 -5.44 5.24 -11.61
CA SER A 264 -6.72 5.49 -10.96
C SER A 264 -6.78 6.93 -10.45
N ASP A 265 -7.96 7.53 -10.57
CA ASP A 265 -8.28 8.86 -10.06
C ASP A 265 -9.26 8.76 -8.87
N GLU A 266 -9.35 7.61 -8.22
CA GLU A 266 -10.27 7.36 -7.08
C GLU A 266 -9.47 6.80 -5.90
N LEU A 267 -9.59 7.42 -4.72
CA LEU A 267 -8.95 6.98 -3.48
C LEU A 267 -9.97 6.77 -2.36
N VAL A 268 -9.98 5.58 -1.77
CA VAL A 268 -10.76 5.25 -0.57
C VAL A 268 -9.83 5.09 0.64
N LEU A 269 -10.22 5.66 1.78
CA LEU A 269 -9.56 5.47 3.08
C LEU A 269 -10.35 4.50 3.96
N GLY A 270 -9.67 3.50 4.52
CA GLY A 270 -10.20 2.59 5.52
C GLY A 270 -9.28 2.44 6.74
N GLY A 271 -9.78 1.77 7.79
CA GLY A 271 -9.05 1.52 9.02
C GLY A 271 -9.07 2.67 10.04
N GLY A 272 -8.89 2.32 11.32
CA GLY A 272 -9.16 3.22 12.45
C GLY A 272 -8.27 4.47 12.50
N VAL A 273 -7.06 4.43 11.93
CA VAL A 273 -6.20 5.63 11.84
C VAL A 273 -6.80 6.66 10.88
N GLY A 274 -7.63 6.22 9.93
CA GLY A 274 -8.36 7.08 9.01
C GLY A 274 -9.34 8.05 9.69
N GLN A 275 -9.65 7.87 10.98
CA GLN A 275 -10.42 8.84 11.76
C GLN A 275 -9.66 10.13 12.05
N ASN A 276 -8.33 10.14 11.93
CA ASN A 276 -7.54 11.34 12.19
C ASN A 276 -7.86 12.44 11.16
N ALA A 277 -8.14 13.65 11.63
CA ALA A 277 -8.52 14.76 10.76
C ALA A 277 -7.35 15.21 9.87
N ARG A 278 -6.13 15.23 10.41
CA ARG A 278 -4.94 15.65 9.66
C ARG A 278 -4.59 14.68 8.53
N LEU A 279 -4.68 13.37 8.75
CA LEU A 279 -4.52 12.37 7.67
C LEU A 279 -5.55 12.59 6.55
N ARG A 280 -6.83 12.77 6.91
CA ARG A 280 -7.90 13.02 5.93
C ARG A 280 -7.70 14.32 5.15
N GLU A 281 -7.17 15.35 5.80
CA GLU A 281 -6.80 16.61 5.16
C GLU A 281 -5.68 16.41 4.13
N MET A 282 -4.57 15.75 4.52
CA MET A 282 -3.44 15.48 3.62
C MET A 282 -3.84 14.66 2.40
N LEU A 283 -4.63 13.60 2.59
CA LEU A 283 -5.09 12.76 1.49
C LEU A 283 -6.01 13.51 0.54
N ARG A 284 -6.93 14.34 1.06
CA ARG A 284 -7.80 15.19 0.24
C ARG A 284 -6.98 16.18 -0.58
N GLU A 285 -6.05 16.88 0.07
CA GLU A 285 -5.21 17.87 -0.59
C GLU A 285 -4.32 17.25 -1.69
N MET A 286 -3.81 16.03 -1.46
CA MET A 286 -3.08 15.26 -2.48
C MET A 286 -3.98 14.90 -3.67
N CYS A 287 -5.20 14.41 -3.41
CA CYS A 287 -6.16 14.06 -4.45
C CYS A 287 -6.57 15.31 -5.26
N ASP A 288 -6.86 16.43 -4.60
CA ASP A 288 -7.20 17.71 -5.24
C ASP A 288 -6.07 18.21 -6.16
N GLN A 289 -4.79 18.09 -5.74
CA GLN A 289 -3.64 18.47 -6.57
C GLN A 289 -3.49 17.61 -7.83
N ARG A 290 -3.90 16.35 -7.76
CA ARG A 290 -3.82 15.40 -8.87
C ARG A 290 -5.04 15.49 -9.79
N GLY A 291 -6.18 15.92 -9.27
CA GLY A 291 -7.48 15.78 -9.94
C GLY A 291 -8.12 14.41 -9.70
N ALA A 292 -7.80 13.76 -8.58
CA ALA A 292 -8.43 12.53 -8.13
C ALA A 292 -9.55 12.81 -7.11
N GLU A 293 -10.51 11.90 -7.00
CA GLU A 293 -11.57 11.92 -6.01
C GLU A 293 -11.18 11.15 -4.75
N PHE A 294 -11.58 11.66 -3.59
CA PHE A 294 -11.24 11.09 -2.29
C PHE A 294 -12.49 10.79 -1.47
N TYR A 295 -12.59 9.58 -0.96
CA TYR A 295 -13.66 9.17 -0.05
C TYR A 295 -13.10 8.59 1.26
N ALA A 296 -13.63 9.08 2.37
CA ALA A 296 -13.45 8.49 3.69
C ALA A 296 -14.84 8.20 4.28
N PRO A 297 -15.15 6.95 4.64
CA PRO A 297 -16.41 6.59 5.28
C PRO A 297 -16.69 7.38 6.56
N ASP A 298 -17.94 7.32 7.02
CA ASP A 298 -18.31 7.81 8.35
C ASP A 298 -17.39 7.18 9.43
N PRO A 299 -16.95 7.94 10.46
CA PRO A 299 -16.17 7.41 11.56
C PRO A 299 -16.67 6.08 12.16
N ARG A 300 -17.97 5.80 12.15
CA ARG A 300 -18.53 4.51 12.62
C ARG A 300 -18.06 3.30 11.80
N PHE A 301 -17.71 3.50 10.52
CA PHE A 301 -17.22 2.45 9.62
C PHE A 301 -15.70 2.39 9.52
N LEU A 302 -14.98 3.43 9.98
CA LEU A 302 -13.51 3.45 9.97
C LEU A 302 -12.88 2.62 11.08
N ARG A 303 -13.53 2.51 12.25
CA ARG A 303 -13.07 1.59 13.32
C ARG A 303 -13.46 0.16 13.00
N ASP A 304 -12.86 -0.80 13.69
CA ASP A 304 -13.29 -2.19 13.62
C ASP A 304 -14.76 -2.26 14.07
N ASN A 305 -15.63 -2.68 13.15
CA ASN A 305 -17.08 -2.70 13.35
C ASN A 305 -17.67 -3.88 12.57
N ALA A 306 -18.79 -4.40 13.04
CA ALA A 306 -19.48 -5.48 12.32
C ALA A 306 -20.29 -5.00 11.11
N GLY A 307 -20.52 -3.70 10.96
CA GLY A 307 -21.25 -3.13 9.83
C GLY A 307 -20.56 -3.42 8.50
N MET A 308 -19.24 -3.19 8.41
CA MET A 308 -18.46 -3.53 7.22
C MET A 308 -18.48 -5.05 6.91
N ILE A 309 -18.55 -5.90 7.94
CA ILE A 309 -18.63 -7.36 7.81
C ILE A 309 -20.01 -7.76 7.27
N ALA A 310 -21.08 -7.17 7.79
CA ALA A 310 -22.44 -7.43 7.33
C ALA A 310 -22.66 -6.96 5.89
N VAL A 311 -22.17 -5.77 5.55
CA VAL A 311 -22.28 -5.17 4.21
C VAL A 311 -21.53 -5.99 3.17
N LEU A 312 -20.27 -6.33 3.41
CA LEU A 312 -19.53 -7.22 2.50
C LEU A 312 -20.15 -8.64 2.48
N GLY A 313 -20.63 -9.12 3.63
CA GLY A 313 -21.33 -10.39 3.71
C GLY A 313 -22.56 -10.46 2.81
N ALA A 314 -23.34 -9.38 2.69
CA ALA A 314 -24.48 -9.31 1.79
C ALA A 314 -24.08 -9.44 0.32
N GLU A 315 -23.01 -8.77 -0.10
CA GLU A 315 -22.48 -8.89 -1.47
C GLU A 315 -21.98 -10.32 -1.76
N MET A 316 -21.25 -10.91 -0.82
CA MET A 316 -20.78 -12.29 -0.93
C MET A 316 -21.95 -13.29 -1.04
N VAL A 317 -22.99 -13.13 -0.23
CA VAL A 317 -24.20 -13.99 -0.29
C VAL A 317 -24.90 -13.85 -1.64
N ARG A 318 -25.04 -12.64 -2.18
CA ARG A 318 -25.62 -12.39 -3.50
C ARG A 318 -24.82 -13.09 -4.61
N ALA A 319 -23.51 -13.12 -4.48
CA ALA A 319 -22.61 -13.84 -5.39
C ALA A 319 -22.60 -15.37 -5.17
N GLY A 320 -23.29 -15.88 -4.14
CA GLY A 320 -23.26 -17.29 -3.75
C GLY A 320 -21.98 -17.71 -3.01
N ASP A 321 -21.17 -16.75 -2.57
CA ASP A 321 -19.93 -16.95 -1.84
C ASP A 321 -20.20 -17.17 -0.34
N THR A 322 -20.50 -18.43 -0.02
CA THR A 322 -20.81 -18.90 1.32
C THR A 322 -19.90 -20.07 1.66
N ILE A 323 -19.70 -20.33 2.95
CA ILE A 323 -18.79 -21.37 3.42
C ILE A 323 -19.51 -22.38 4.31
N ALA A 324 -19.16 -23.66 4.15
CA ALA A 324 -19.62 -24.70 5.06
C ALA A 324 -19.01 -24.49 6.46
N VAL A 325 -19.76 -24.88 7.50
CA VAL A 325 -19.33 -24.74 8.91
C VAL A 325 -18.03 -25.49 9.19
N GLU A 326 -17.80 -26.62 8.52
CA GLU A 326 -16.59 -27.44 8.65
C GLU A 326 -15.37 -26.79 8.00
N GLU A 327 -15.59 -25.92 7.02
CA GLU A 327 -14.54 -25.24 6.24
C GLU A 327 -14.27 -23.81 6.76
N SER A 328 -15.09 -23.33 7.70
CA SER A 328 -15.05 -21.96 8.22
C SER A 328 -13.97 -21.72 9.29
N ALA A 329 -12.85 -22.43 9.20
CA ALA A 329 -11.71 -22.21 10.09
C ALA A 329 -11.20 -20.77 9.97
N VAL A 330 -10.91 -20.15 11.11
CA VAL A 330 -10.33 -18.81 11.18
C VAL A 330 -8.88 -18.84 10.72
N ASP A 331 -8.44 -17.74 10.10
CA ASP A 331 -7.07 -17.58 9.63
C ASP A 331 -6.49 -16.26 10.15
N PRO A 332 -5.65 -16.30 11.20
CA PRO A 332 -4.99 -15.12 11.75
C PRO A 332 -4.15 -14.34 10.73
N ASN A 333 -3.69 -14.99 9.66
CA ASN A 333 -2.82 -14.43 8.64
C ASN A 333 -3.53 -14.24 7.29
N PHE A 334 -4.87 -14.21 7.28
CA PHE A 334 -5.67 -14.12 6.06
C PHE A 334 -5.39 -12.82 5.30
N ARG A 335 -4.53 -12.88 4.29
CA ARG A 335 -4.12 -11.69 3.53
C ARG A 335 -5.23 -11.25 2.57
N PRO A 336 -5.38 -9.94 2.30
CA PRO A 336 -6.38 -9.45 1.34
C PRO A 336 -6.15 -9.96 -0.09
N ASP A 337 -4.91 -10.31 -0.46
CA ASP A 337 -4.55 -10.87 -1.79
C ASP A 337 -4.87 -12.36 -1.97
N GLN A 338 -5.27 -13.03 -0.89
CA GLN A 338 -5.75 -14.42 -0.92
C GLN A 338 -7.25 -14.52 -1.21
N VAL A 339 -7.98 -13.40 -1.18
CA VAL A 339 -9.42 -13.36 -1.34
C VAL A 339 -9.78 -13.36 -2.83
N ASP A 340 -10.49 -14.39 -3.26
CA ASP A 340 -11.18 -14.39 -4.55
C ASP A 340 -12.42 -13.50 -4.44
N VAL A 341 -12.50 -12.49 -5.29
CA VAL A 341 -13.60 -11.51 -5.27
C VAL A 341 -14.63 -11.93 -6.29
N SER A 342 -15.65 -12.63 -5.80
CA SER A 342 -16.75 -13.18 -6.60
C SER A 342 -17.90 -12.18 -6.85
N TRP A 343 -17.95 -11.10 -6.07
CA TRP A 343 -19.05 -10.13 -6.04
C TRP A 343 -18.83 -8.88 -6.91
N ARG A 344 -17.70 -8.78 -7.62
CA ARG A 344 -17.39 -7.66 -8.52
C ARG A 344 -17.31 -8.13 -9.97
N GLY A 345 -17.60 -7.24 -10.92
CA GLY A 345 -17.46 -7.52 -12.35
C GLY A 345 -15.99 -7.50 -12.83
N ASP A 346 -15.72 -8.16 -13.96
CA ASP A 346 -14.38 -8.19 -14.58
C ASP A 346 -13.90 -6.79 -15.05
N ASP A 347 -14.83 -5.88 -15.35
CA ASP A 347 -14.55 -4.53 -15.86
C ASP A 347 -14.08 -3.54 -14.78
N GLU A 348 -14.22 -3.88 -13.48
CA GLU A 348 -13.92 -3.00 -12.35
C GLU A 348 -12.44 -3.01 -11.92
N SER A 349 -11.52 -3.27 -12.86
CA SER A 349 -10.08 -3.27 -12.60
C SER A 349 -9.51 -1.86 -12.54
N VAL A 350 -8.61 -1.60 -11.58
CA VAL A 350 -7.78 -0.38 -11.58
C VAL A 350 -6.97 -0.37 -12.88
N ALA A 351 -7.39 0.45 -13.84
CA ALA A 351 -7.02 0.30 -15.25
C ALA A 351 -5.49 0.24 -15.46
N VAL A 352 -5.02 -0.74 -16.23
CA VAL A 352 -3.59 -0.84 -16.57
C VAL A 352 -3.28 0.13 -17.72
N TRP A 353 -2.65 1.26 -17.38
CA TRP A 353 -1.99 2.27 -18.24
C TRP A 353 -2.81 2.85 -19.42
N ARG A 354 -3.22 4.12 -19.29
CA ARG A 354 -3.53 4.98 -20.44
C ARG A 354 -2.25 5.70 -20.90
N ASP A 355 -1.89 5.54 -22.17
CA ASP A 355 -0.74 6.19 -22.81
C ASP A 355 -1.17 7.62 -23.22
N ASP A 356 -0.79 8.60 -22.42
CA ASP A 356 -0.92 10.03 -22.69
C ASP A 356 0.49 10.57 -22.99
N GLY A 357 0.67 11.14 -24.17
CA GLY A 357 1.97 11.43 -24.75
C GLY A 357 2.67 12.70 -24.24
N SER A 358 3.98 12.71 -24.48
CA SER A 358 4.94 13.83 -24.47
C SER A 358 5.28 14.53 -23.14
N GLU A 359 4.44 14.48 -22.11
CA GLU A 359 4.78 15.00 -20.77
C GLU A 359 4.57 13.93 -19.70
N VAL A 360 5.65 13.26 -19.28
CA VAL A 360 5.58 12.23 -18.23
C VAL A 360 5.51 12.94 -16.87
N LYS A 361 4.30 13.27 -16.43
CA LYS A 361 4.04 13.77 -15.08
C LYS A 361 4.06 12.58 -14.10
N GLY A 362 5.22 12.30 -13.52
CA GLY A 362 5.34 11.32 -12.44
C GLY A 362 4.67 11.81 -11.16
N ALA A 363 4.50 10.90 -10.18
CA ALA A 363 3.95 11.24 -8.86
C ALA A 363 4.69 12.40 -8.20
N GLU A 364 6.02 12.50 -8.37
CA GLU A 364 6.87 13.42 -7.60
C GLU A 364 7.60 14.48 -8.44
N ALA A 365 7.73 14.26 -9.75
CA ALA A 365 8.54 15.12 -10.62
C ALA A 365 7.92 15.30 -12.00
N THR A 366 8.18 16.47 -12.60
CA THR A 366 7.99 16.70 -14.03
C THR A 366 9.30 16.46 -14.77
N VAL A 367 9.20 15.88 -15.96
CA VAL A 367 10.35 15.58 -16.82
C VAL A 367 10.17 16.29 -18.15
N GLU A 368 11.09 17.21 -18.46
CA GLU A 368 11.18 17.90 -19.75
C GLU A 368 12.29 17.27 -20.59
N ILE A 369 11.94 16.73 -21.77
CA ILE A 369 12.87 16.05 -22.68
C ILE A 369 13.25 17.00 -23.82
N GLY A 370 14.48 17.50 -23.81
CA GLY A 370 15.05 18.28 -24.91
C GLY A 370 15.89 17.44 -25.89
N ASP A 371 16.48 18.09 -26.89
CA ASP A 371 17.25 17.41 -27.94
C ASP A 371 18.49 16.67 -27.41
N GLN A 372 19.20 17.27 -26.43
CA GLN A 372 20.44 16.70 -25.86
C GLN A 372 20.40 16.54 -24.34
N ARG A 373 19.34 17.02 -23.69
CA ARG A 373 19.25 17.10 -22.24
C ARG A 373 17.85 16.69 -21.76
N VAL A 374 17.81 16.10 -20.58
CA VAL A 374 16.57 15.82 -19.85
C VAL A 374 16.62 16.60 -18.55
N THR A 375 15.60 17.42 -18.30
CA THR A 375 15.48 18.19 -17.06
C THR A 375 14.38 17.60 -16.21
N LYS A 376 14.72 17.13 -15.01
CA LYS A 376 13.78 16.61 -14.03
C LYS A 376 13.63 17.61 -12.90
N ARG A 377 12.39 17.97 -12.55
CA ARG A 377 12.08 18.91 -11.46
C ARG A 377 11.11 18.29 -10.47
N ARG A 378 11.52 18.21 -9.20
CA ARG A 378 10.66 17.79 -8.08
C ARG A 378 9.81 18.96 -7.61
N LEU A 379 8.50 18.85 -7.78
CA LEU A 379 7.56 19.91 -7.43
C LEU A 379 7.23 19.86 -5.93
N PRO A 380 7.05 21.02 -5.26
CA PRO A 380 6.58 21.06 -3.88
C PRO A 380 5.24 20.33 -3.71
N LYS A 381 5.11 19.58 -2.61
CA LYS A 381 3.87 18.90 -2.21
C LYS A 381 3.24 19.65 -1.04
N SER A 382 2.14 20.36 -1.30
CA SER A 382 1.53 21.21 -0.26
C SER A 382 0.83 20.43 0.86
N TYR A 383 0.50 19.15 0.63
CA TYR A 383 0.00 18.26 1.68
C TYR A 383 1.03 17.93 2.78
N ARG A 384 2.31 18.26 2.58
CA ARG A 384 3.38 18.03 3.56
C ARG A 384 3.73 19.33 4.29
N HIS A 385 4.20 19.21 5.52
CA HIS A 385 4.85 20.33 6.19
C HIS A 385 5.97 20.93 5.31
N PRO A 386 6.09 22.27 5.18
CA PRO A 386 7.06 22.90 4.27
C PRO A 386 8.51 22.48 4.49
N ASP A 387 8.94 22.35 5.75
CA ASP A 387 10.31 21.92 6.08
C ASP A 387 10.55 20.44 5.71
N LEU A 388 9.52 19.60 5.90
CA LEU A 388 9.57 18.20 5.49
C LEU A 388 9.68 18.09 3.96
N ASP A 389 8.84 18.80 3.23
CA ASP A 389 8.84 18.82 1.76
C ASP A 389 10.17 19.31 1.20
N ALA A 390 10.66 20.45 1.68
CA ALA A 390 11.92 21.04 1.22
C ALA A 390 13.10 20.09 1.47
N ARG A 391 13.16 19.45 2.64
CA ARG A 391 14.17 18.44 2.97
C ARG A 391 14.08 17.24 2.04
N LEU A 392 12.90 16.66 1.86
CA LEU A 392 12.72 15.47 1.01
C LEU A 392 13.08 15.74 -0.45
N ARG A 393 12.64 16.88 -1.01
CA ARG A 393 13.00 17.26 -2.38
C ARG A 393 14.50 17.42 -2.54
N ARG A 394 15.15 18.10 -1.60
CA ARG A 394 16.60 18.28 -1.59
C ARG A 394 17.33 16.94 -1.51
N ASP A 395 17.01 16.11 -0.53
CA ASP A 395 17.73 14.88 -0.23
C ASP A 395 17.57 13.86 -1.36
N ARG A 396 16.37 13.74 -1.92
CA ARG A 396 16.11 12.85 -3.07
C ARG A 396 16.77 13.33 -4.36
N THR A 397 16.81 14.64 -4.59
CA THR A 397 17.55 15.23 -5.72
C THR A 397 19.05 14.88 -5.64
N VAL A 398 19.64 15.02 -4.44
CA VAL A 398 21.05 14.68 -4.22
C VAL A 398 21.28 13.16 -4.36
N LEU A 399 20.39 12.35 -3.79
CA LEU A 399 20.51 10.90 -3.82
C LEU A 399 20.41 10.35 -5.24
N GLU A 400 19.43 10.78 -6.04
CA GLU A 400 19.27 10.35 -7.43
C GLU A 400 20.50 10.70 -8.28
N ALA A 401 21.03 11.92 -8.15
CA ALA A 401 22.25 12.33 -8.84
C ALA A 401 23.46 11.47 -8.43
N ARG A 402 23.57 11.17 -7.13
CA ARG A 402 24.64 10.34 -6.58
C ARG A 402 24.55 8.91 -7.11
N LEU A 403 23.40 8.25 -6.96
CA LEU A 403 23.21 6.85 -7.39
C LEU A 403 23.41 6.70 -8.90
N THR A 404 22.89 7.65 -9.70
CA THR A 404 23.11 7.67 -11.17
C THR A 404 24.60 7.72 -11.51
N SER A 405 25.36 8.56 -10.80
CA SER A 405 26.81 8.69 -11.00
C SER A 405 27.59 7.50 -10.46
N GLU A 406 27.14 6.91 -9.35
CA GLU A 406 27.74 5.76 -8.68
C GLU A 406 27.59 4.49 -9.54
N ALA A 407 26.39 4.23 -10.07
CA ALA A 407 26.14 3.16 -11.04
C ALA A 407 27.12 3.23 -12.24
N ARG A 408 27.36 4.45 -12.75
CA ARG A 408 28.33 4.67 -13.84
C ARG A 408 29.76 4.31 -13.47
N ARG A 409 30.19 4.58 -12.22
CA ARG A 409 31.52 4.19 -11.72
C ARG A 409 31.66 2.67 -11.60
N HIS A 410 30.55 1.97 -11.37
CA HIS A 410 30.47 0.51 -11.35
C HIS A 410 30.24 -0.11 -12.74
N GLY A 411 30.38 0.68 -13.81
CA GLY A 411 30.35 0.18 -15.19
C GLY A 411 28.95 0.08 -15.79
N VAL A 412 27.91 0.48 -15.08
CA VAL A 412 26.53 0.51 -15.60
C VAL A 412 26.34 1.74 -16.49
N PRO A 413 25.87 1.60 -17.74
CA PRO A 413 25.52 2.73 -18.58
C PRO A 413 24.33 3.49 -17.97
N THR A 414 24.58 4.74 -17.55
CA THR A 414 23.56 5.69 -17.07
C THR A 414 23.81 7.06 -17.72
N PRO A 415 22.83 7.97 -17.74
CA PRO A 415 23.02 9.35 -18.18
C PRO A 415 24.15 10.06 -17.43
N VAL A 416 24.94 10.89 -18.11
CA VAL A 416 25.79 11.86 -17.40
C VAL A 416 24.91 12.88 -16.69
N VAL A 417 25.15 13.12 -15.41
CA VAL A 417 24.56 14.24 -14.67
C VAL A 417 25.30 15.52 -15.06
N TYR A 418 24.63 16.45 -15.75
CA TYR A 418 25.21 17.73 -16.16
C TYR A 418 25.11 18.80 -15.09
N ASP A 419 23.98 18.85 -14.37
CA ASP A 419 23.75 19.86 -13.33
C ASP A 419 22.81 19.33 -12.25
N VAL A 420 22.97 19.86 -11.04
CA VAL A 420 22.20 19.50 -9.84
C VAL A 420 21.93 20.76 -9.04
N ASP A 421 20.65 21.13 -8.90
CA ASP A 421 20.19 22.18 -8.01
C ASP A 421 19.28 21.57 -6.92
N PRO A 422 19.83 21.22 -5.75
CA PRO A 422 19.05 20.63 -4.66
C PRO A 422 18.06 21.60 -4.01
N ARG A 423 18.24 22.92 -4.16
CA ARG A 423 17.34 23.92 -3.56
C ARG A 423 16.06 24.01 -4.35
N GLU A 424 16.18 24.04 -5.67
CA GLU A 424 15.05 24.06 -6.60
C GLU A 424 14.53 22.66 -6.96
N GLY A 425 15.21 21.60 -6.51
CA GLY A 425 14.86 20.22 -6.78
C GLY A 425 15.03 19.83 -8.25
N VAL A 426 16.07 20.34 -8.92
CA VAL A 426 16.31 20.18 -10.36
C VAL A 426 17.52 19.29 -10.62
N LEU A 427 17.36 18.34 -11.55
CA LEU A 427 18.44 17.55 -12.14
C LEU A 427 18.44 17.72 -13.66
N VAL A 428 19.63 17.91 -14.21
CA VAL A 428 19.83 17.96 -15.66
C VAL A 428 20.72 16.79 -16.06
N PHE A 429 20.19 15.90 -16.89
CA PHE A 429 20.86 14.71 -17.39
C PHE A 429 21.16 14.82 -18.89
N GLU A 430 22.16 14.05 -19.34
CA GLU A 430 22.35 13.67 -20.73
C GLU A 430 21.12 12.92 -21.25
N ARG A 431 20.66 13.26 -22.46
CA ARG A 431 19.66 12.41 -23.14
C ARG A 431 20.35 11.16 -23.68
N VAL A 432 19.89 9.98 -23.26
CA VAL A 432 20.43 8.68 -23.67
C VAL A 432 19.37 7.79 -24.30
N GLY A 433 19.82 6.96 -25.25
CA GLY A 433 18.97 6.04 -26.01
C GLY A 433 17.95 6.75 -26.92
N GLU A 434 17.48 6.02 -27.92
CA GLU A 434 16.50 6.51 -28.89
C GLU A 434 15.07 6.10 -28.49
N ALA A 435 14.92 4.94 -27.85
CA ALA A 435 13.65 4.37 -27.42
C ALA A 435 13.70 3.87 -25.97
N ASP A 436 12.52 3.64 -25.38
CA ASP A 436 12.38 2.88 -24.13
C ASP A 436 12.54 1.40 -24.42
N LEU A 437 13.00 0.62 -23.44
CA LEU A 437 13.16 -0.83 -23.61
C LEU A 437 11.83 -1.48 -24.04
N ARG A 438 10.69 -0.98 -23.55
CA ARG A 438 9.35 -1.47 -23.90
C ARG A 438 9.09 -1.55 -25.41
N GLU A 439 9.70 -0.67 -26.20
CA GLU A 439 9.47 -0.55 -27.65
C GLU A 439 10.34 -1.50 -28.46
N GLU A 440 11.48 -1.92 -27.90
CA GLU A 440 12.46 -2.76 -28.55
C GLU A 440 13.01 -3.82 -27.58
N LEU A 441 12.09 -4.65 -27.07
CA LEU A 441 12.37 -5.77 -26.18
C LEU A 441 13.09 -6.91 -26.92
N THR A 442 14.29 -7.24 -26.49
CA THR A 442 15.04 -8.41 -26.95
C THR A 442 15.64 -9.16 -25.76
N PRO A 443 15.86 -10.49 -25.87
CA PRO A 443 16.53 -11.26 -24.83
C PRO A 443 17.87 -10.67 -24.41
N GLU A 444 18.69 -10.22 -25.38
CA GLU A 444 20.00 -9.63 -25.09
C GLU A 444 19.92 -8.37 -24.22
N ARG A 445 18.97 -7.48 -24.52
CA ARG A 445 18.77 -6.24 -23.74
C ARG A 445 18.22 -6.53 -22.34
N VAL A 446 17.35 -7.52 -22.22
CA VAL A 446 16.85 -8.00 -20.91
C VAL A 446 18.01 -8.56 -20.07
N ARG A 447 18.90 -9.34 -20.67
CA ARG A 447 20.11 -9.85 -20.02
C ARG A 447 21.06 -8.71 -19.61
N ASP A 448 21.16 -7.65 -20.40
CA ASP A 448 21.94 -6.47 -20.01
C ASP A 448 21.36 -5.76 -18.78
N VAL A 449 20.04 -5.61 -18.70
CA VAL A 449 19.40 -5.07 -17.48
C VAL A 449 19.72 -5.93 -16.26
N ALA A 450 19.64 -7.26 -16.38
CA ALA A 450 19.99 -8.18 -15.30
C ALA A 450 21.43 -7.95 -14.78
N ARG A 451 22.40 -7.82 -15.70
CA ARG A 451 23.79 -7.55 -15.35
C ARG A 451 23.99 -6.18 -14.73
N HIS A 452 23.27 -5.16 -15.21
CA HIS A 452 23.33 -3.82 -14.62
C HIS A 452 22.76 -3.80 -13.20
N LEU A 453 21.64 -4.48 -12.95
CA LEU A 453 21.07 -4.61 -11.61
C LEU A 453 22.02 -5.37 -10.68
N ALA A 454 22.60 -6.48 -11.13
CA ALA A 454 23.61 -7.20 -10.35
C ALA A 454 24.82 -6.33 -9.98
N ALA A 455 25.26 -5.46 -10.90
CA ALA A 455 26.39 -4.56 -10.66
C ALA A 455 26.08 -3.47 -9.62
N ILE A 456 24.87 -2.89 -9.62
CA ILE A 456 24.48 -1.92 -8.59
C ILE A 456 24.20 -2.59 -7.23
N HIS A 457 23.61 -3.78 -7.23
CA HIS A 457 23.39 -4.56 -5.99
C HIS A 457 24.73 -4.92 -5.33
N ALA A 458 25.72 -5.34 -6.12
CA ALA A 458 27.08 -5.58 -5.63
C ALA A 458 27.77 -4.31 -5.09
N ALA A 459 27.29 -3.12 -5.46
CA ALA A 459 27.76 -1.84 -4.99
C ALA A 459 26.99 -1.30 -3.76
N GLY A 460 25.99 -2.03 -3.24
CA GLY A 460 25.31 -1.67 -1.99
C GLY A 460 24.08 -0.76 -2.17
N PHE A 461 23.45 -0.75 -3.35
CA PHE A 461 22.25 0.06 -3.58
C PHE A 461 21.31 -0.53 -4.63
N VAL A 462 20.04 -0.14 -4.53
CA VAL A 462 18.97 -0.50 -5.47
C VAL A 462 18.63 0.66 -6.41
N HIS A 463 18.09 0.31 -7.57
CA HIS A 463 17.43 1.24 -8.47
C HIS A 463 16.10 1.74 -7.88
N GLY A 464 15.34 0.85 -7.25
CA GLY A 464 14.07 1.14 -6.56
C GLY A 464 12.84 1.24 -7.47
N ASP A 465 13.02 1.28 -8.80
CA ASP A 465 11.94 1.25 -9.80
C ASP A 465 12.43 0.78 -11.19
N PRO A 466 13.13 -0.36 -11.29
CA PRO A 466 13.64 -0.83 -12.57
C PRO A 466 12.47 -1.37 -13.42
N THR A 467 11.91 -0.55 -14.32
CA THR A 467 10.84 -0.95 -15.24
C THR A 467 11.29 -0.81 -16.69
N THR A 468 10.57 -1.43 -17.63
CA THR A 468 10.84 -1.27 -19.09
C THR A 468 10.76 0.18 -19.60
N ARG A 469 10.18 1.13 -18.84
CA ARG A 469 10.17 2.57 -19.13
C ARG A 469 11.38 3.31 -18.56
N ASN A 470 11.93 2.81 -17.45
CA ASN A 470 13.13 3.35 -16.82
C ASN A 470 14.43 2.72 -17.39
N VAL A 471 14.32 2.10 -18.57
CA VAL A 471 15.46 1.59 -19.33
C VAL A 471 15.41 2.17 -20.74
N ARG A 472 16.48 2.83 -21.15
CA ARG A 472 16.64 3.39 -22.50
C ARG A 472 17.56 2.53 -23.35
N VAL A 473 17.23 2.39 -24.62
CA VAL A 473 17.97 1.55 -25.57
C VAL A 473 18.35 2.35 -26.81
N GLY A 474 19.51 2.07 -27.39
CA GLY A 474 19.95 2.75 -28.60
C GLY A 474 21.34 2.33 -29.08
N ARG A 475 21.76 2.87 -30.23
CA ARG A 475 23.09 2.65 -30.78
C ARG A 475 24.10 3.58 -30.13
N ARG A 476 25.33 3.12 -29.92
CA ARG A 476 26.41 3.92 -29.33
C ARG A 476 26.62 5.23 -30.11
N SER A 477 26.35 6.38 -29.48
CA SER A 477 26.75 7.69 -30.02
C SER A 477 28.26 7.72 -30.21
N ALA A 478 28.73 8.05 -31.41
CA ALA A 478 30.15 8.15 -31.71
C ALA A 478 30.82 9.16 -30.77
N PRO A 479 32.05 8.90 -30.28
CA PRO A 479 32.77 9.88 -29.48
C PRO A 479 32.97 11.17 -30.28
N PRO A 480 32.98 12.35 -29.63
CA PRO A 480 33.23 13.60 -30.33
C PRO A 480 34.61 13.54 -31.00
N GLN A 481 34.63 13.89 -32.29
CA GLN A 481 35.77 13.75 -33.19
C GLN A 481 37.06 14.31 -32.57
N GLY A 482 38.03 13.43 -32.32
CA GLY A 482 39.33 13.81 -31.78
C GLY A 482 40.25 12.60 -31.62
N GLY A 483 40.86 12.16 -32.73
CA GLY A 483 41.90 11.14 -32.71
C GLY A 483 41.83 10.20 -33.91
N ALA A 484 42.58 10.51 -34.96
CA ALA A 484 42.82 9.61 -36.08
C ALA A 484 43.75 8.48 -35.60
N ASP A 485 43.18 7.41 -35.02
CA ASP A 485 43.83 6.10 -34.86
C ASP A 485 42.82 5.07 -34.30
N SER A 486 41.77 4.74 -35.05
CA SER A 486 40.92 3.58 -34.71
C SER A 486 40.28 2.88 -35.92
N GLU A 487 40.98 2.79 -37.05
CA GLU A 487 40.60 1.88 -38.13
C GLU A 487 41.16 0.46 -37.87
N ARG A 488 40.62 -0.27 -36.88
CA ARG A 488 40.76 -1.75 -36.76
C ARG A 488 39.92 -2.42 -35.66
N ARG A 489 38.69 -1.97 -35.41
CA ARG A 489 37.65 -2.75 -34.70
C ARG A 489 36.28 -2.49 -35.31
N SER A 490 36.07 -3.02 -36.52
CA SER A 490 34.80 -2.96 -37.25
C SER A 490 34.17 -4.35 -37.29
N SER A 491 33.29 -4.66 -36.32
CA SER A 491 32.18 -5.64 -36.48
C SER A 491 31.15 -5.68 -35.33
N GLU A 492 31.34 -4.97 -34.21
CA GLU A 492 30.31 -4.84 -33.16
C GLU A 492 29.97 -3.36 -32.96
N GLN A 493 29.01 -2.85 -33.74
CA GLN A 493 28.36 -1.58 -33.45
C GLN A 493 27.40 -1.81 -32.27
N GLY A 494 27.96 -1.90 -31.06
CA GLY A 494 27.24 -2.33 -29.86
C GLY A 494 26.04 -1.45 -29.55
N GLU A 495 24.85 -2.06 -29.61
CA GLU A 495 23.66 -1.55 -28.96
C GLU A 495 23.95 -1.38 -27.46
N ARG A 496 23.36 -0.36 -26.83
CA ARG A 496 23.53 -0.10 -25.41
C ARG A 496 22.17 0.01 -24.72
N THR A 497 22.13 -0.60 -23.55
CA THR A 497 21.03 -0.54 -22.59
C THR A 497 21.44 0.37 -21.45
N TYR A 498 20.63 1.38 -21.11
CA TYR A 498 20.92 2.37 -20.09
C TYR A 498 19.87 2.30 -18.98
N LEU A 499 20.31 2.29 -17.72
CA LEU A 499 19.40 2.51 -16.58
C LEU A 499 19.21 4.01 -16.38
N ILE A 500 17.95 4.44 -16.23
CA ILE A 500 17.57 5.84 -15.98
C ILE A 500 16.60 5.90 -14.79
N ASP A 501 16.43 7.09 -14.20
CA ASP A 501 15.52 7.33 -13.07
C ASP A 501 15.82 6.52 -11.80
N PHE A 502 16.91 6.89 -11.10
CA PHE A 502 17.20 6.40 -9.74
C PHE A 502 16.41 7.18 -8.67
N GLY A 503 15.25 7.74 -9.02
CA GLY A 503 14.49 8.64 -8.15
C GLY A 503 13.93 7.99 -6.89
N LEU A 504 13.78 6.65 -6.90
CA LEU A 504 13.38 5.81 -5.76
C LEU A 504 14.52 4.96 -5.21
N GLY A 505 15.74 5.10 -5.74
CA GLY A 505 16.89 4.31 -5.33
C GLY A 505 17.39 4.69 -3.94
N TYR A 506 17.95 3.72 -3.22
CA TYR A 506 18.56 3.91 -1.90
C TYR A 506 19.67 2.90 -1.64
N ASN A 507 20.53 3.20 -0.68
CA ASN A 507 21.59 2.30 -0.25
C ASN A 507 21.03 1.27 0.73
N THR A 508 21.43 0.02 0.58
CA THR A 508 20.98 -1.10 1.41
C THR A 508 21.99 -2.24 1.31
N ASP A 509 21.99 -3.14 2.28
CA ASP A 509 22.72 -4.41 2.23
C ASP A 509 21.75 -5.60 2.35
N ASP A 510 20.44 -5.33 2.31
CA ASP A 510 19.40 -6.35 2.47
C ASP A 510 19.11 -7.04 1.12
N ALA A 511 19.26 -8.37 1.09
CA ALA A 511 18.96 -9.18 -0.08
C ALA A 511 17.48 -9.09 -0.49
N GLU A 512 16.58 -8.76 0.42
CA GLU A 512 15.16 -8.55 0.10
C GLU A 512 14.94 -7.29 -0.73
N ASP A 513 15.67 -6.21 -0.46
CA ASP A 513 15.60 -4.99 -1.27
C ASP A 513 16.11 -5.25 -2.71
N TYR A 514 17.18 -6.03 -2.87
CA TYR A 514 17.68 -6.45 -4.19
C TYR A 514 16.72 -7.38 -4.93
N ALA A 515 16.08 -8.30 -4.20
CA ALA A 515 15.09 -9.20 -4.76
C ALA A 515 13.86 -8.43 -5.26
N MET A 516 13.48 -7.35 -4.56
CA MET A 516 12.41 -6.45 -4.99
C MET A 516 12.72 -5.74 -6.31
N ASP A 517 13.94 -5.27 -6.54
CA ASP A 517 14.35 -4.70 -7.83
C ASP A 517 14.16 -5.71 -8.98
N LEU A 518 14.57 -6.97 -8.79
CA LEU A 518 14.35 -8.02 -9.79
C LEU A 518 12.86 -8.26 -10.03
N HIS A 519 12.10 -8.35 -8.94
CA HIS A 519 10.67 -8.58 -8.99
C HIS A 519 9.91 -7.48 -9.76
N VAL A 520 10.22 -6.20 -9.49
CA VAL A 520 9.60 -5.06 -10.17
C VAL A 520 9.88 -5.10 -11.67
N PHE A 521 11.11 -5.42 -12.06
CA PHE A 521 11.45 -5.54 -13.47
C PHE A 521 10.72 -6.70 -14.15
N ASP A 522 10.67 -7.88 -13.51
CA ASP A 522 9.93 -9.04 -14.02
C ASP A 522 8.45 -8.75 -14.23
N GLN A 523 7.82 -8.01 -13.32
CA GLN A 523 6.43 -7.56 -13.47
C GLN A 523 6.27 -6.61 -14.66
N SER A 524 7.20 -5.69 -14.86
CA SER A 524 7.18 -4.79 -16.01
C SER A 524 7.30 -5.54 -17.36
N LEU A 525 8.05 -6.66 -17.41
CA LEU A 525 8.13 -7.53 -18.59
C LEU A 525 6.80 -8.21 -18.90
N ALA A 526 6.09 -8.72 -17.89
CA ALA A 526 4.79 -9.37 -18.08
C ALA A 526 3.70 -8.41 -18.55
N GLY A 527 3.77 -7.13 -18.18
CA GLY A 527 2.85 -6.11 -18.67
C GLY A 527 3.11 -5.66 -20.11
N THR A 528 4.24 -6.05 -20.72
CA THR A 528 4.70 -5.47 -21.99
C THR A 528 4.85 -6.50 -23.13
N ALA A 529 5.19 -7.76 -22.84
CA ALA A 529 5.58 -8.73 -23.86
C ALA A 529 4.64 -9.94 -23.95
N ASP A 530 4.31 -10.36 -25.18
CA ASP A 530 3.53 -11.58 -25.45
C ASP A 530 4.27 -12.87 -25.02
N ASP A 531 5.61 -12.86 -25.01
CA ASP A 531 6.47 -13.97 -24.55
C ASP A 531 7.23 -13.61 -23.26
N ALA A 532 6.52 -13.00 -22.30
CA ALA A 532 7.09 -12.57 -21.04
C ALA A 532 7.77 -13.71 -20.25
N ALA A 533 7.25 -14.94 -20.35
CA ALA A 533 7.80 -16.09 -19.63
C ALA A 533 9.18 -16.52 -20.14
N ALA A 534 9.48 -16.37 -21.44
CA ALA A 534 10.84 -16.60 -21.94
C ALA A 534 11.79 -15.48 -21.50
N LEU A 535 11.35 -14.22 -21.59
CA LEU A 535 12.19 -13.08 -21.22
C LEU A 535 12.53 -13.05 -19.72
N ARG A 536 11.58 -13.39 -18.85
CA ARG A 536 11.83 -13.54 -17.40
C ARG A 536 12.90 -14.59 -17.11
N ARG A 537 12.84 -15.74 -17.78
CA ARG A 537 13.88 -16.78 -17.64
C ARG A 537 15.24 -16.28 -18.09
N GLU A 538 15.32 -15.57 -19.21
CA GLU A 538 16.58 -14.97 -19.67
C GLU A 538 17.12 -13.91 -18.70
N PHE A 539 16.23 -13.13 -18.08
CA PHE A 539 16.59 -12.15 -17.05
C PHE A 539 17.18 -12.82 -15.82
N GLU A 540 16.46 -13.77 -15.22
CA GLU A 540 16.90 -14.51 -14.04
C GLU A 540 18.20 -15.28 -14.30
N ASP A 541 18.32 -15.95 -15.45
CA ASP A 541 19.53 -16.70 -15.84
C ASP A 541 20.73 -15.76 -15.95
N ALA A 542 20.56 -14.58 -16.56
CA ALA A 542 21.63 -13.59 -16.66
C ALA A 542 21.99 -12.95 -15.32
N TYR A 543 21.02 -12.77 -14.41
CA TYR A 543 21.31 -12.32 -13.05
C TYR A 543 22.10 -13.41 -12.29
N ALA A 544 21.71 -14.68 -12.41
CA ALA A 544 22.38 -15.81 -11.76
C ALA A 544 23.85 -15.97 -12.19
N GLU A 545 24.20 -15.56 -13.42
CA GLU A 545 25.57 -15.61 -13.94
C GLU A 545 26.55 -14.68 -13.19
N VAL A 546 26.07 -13.55 -12.65
CA VAL A 546 26.93 -12.47 -12.13
C VAL A 546 26.53 -11.91 -10.76
N GLY A 547 25.28 -12.12 -10.33
CA GLY A 547 24.71 -11.63 -9.09
C GLY A 547 24.82 -12.62 -7.93
N ASP A 548 24.34 -12.20 -6.76
CA ASP A 548 24.31 -13.05 -5.55
C ASP A 548 23.11 -14.02 -5.61
N SER A 549 23.37 -15.32 -5.45
CA SER A 549 22.33 -16.35 -5.43
C SER A 549 21.31 -16.18 -4.31
N ALA A 550 21.70 -15.58 -3.18
CA ALA A 550 20.78 -15.31 -2.07
C ALA A 550 19.64 -14.35 -2.47
N VAL A 551 19.88 -13.47 -3.45
CA VAL A 551 18.86 -12.55 -3.98
C VAL A 551 17.79 -13.33 -4.76
N LEU A 552 18.18 -14.32 -5.56
CA LEU A 552 17.21 -15.16 -6.30
C LEU A 552 16.43 -16.10 -5.38
N GLU A 553 17.05 -16.62 -4.32
CA GLU A 553 16.34 -17.38 -3.28
C GLU A 553 15.27 -16.50 -2.63
N ARG A 554 15.63 -15.26 -2.28
CA ARG A 554 14.70 -14.29 -1.69
C ARG A 554 13.62 -13.84 -2.67
N LEU A 555 13.92 -13.70 -3.96
CA LEU A 555 12.94 -13.40 -5.01
C LEU A 555 11.80 -14.43 -5.03
N ARG A 556 12.13 -15.73 -4.94
CA ARG A 556 11.09 -16.78 -4.88
C ARG A 556 10.22 -16.70 -3.63
N GLU A 557 10.79 -16.29 -2.50
CA GLU A 557 10.00 -16.04 -1.29
C GLU A 557 9.07 -14.84 -1.47
N VAL A 558 9.54 -13.75 -2.10
CA VAL A 558 8.75 -12.56 -2.41
C VAL A 558 7.58 -12.91 -3.34
N GLU A 559 7.84 -13.66 -4.41
CA GLU A 559 6.80 -14.08 -5.36
C GLU A 559 5.74 -14.97 -4.72
N GLY A 560 6.14 -15.83 -3.77
CA GLY A 560 5.23 -16.69 -3.01
C GLY A 560 4.28 -15.93 -2.07
N ARG A 561 4.55 -14.65 -1.77
CA ARG A 561 3.73 -13.81 -0.87
C ARG A 561 2.50 -13.19 -1.55
N GLY A 562 2.30 -13.35 -2.87
CA GLY A 562 1.09 -12.91 -3.59
C GLY A 562 0.94 -11.39 -3.81
N ARG A 563 1.83 -10.58 -3.21
CA ARG A 563 1.82 -9.11 -3.17
C ARG A 563 1.69 -8.45 -4.56
N TYR A 564 2.30 -9.07 -5.58
CA TYR A 564 2.52 -8.46 -6.91
C TYR A 564 2.24 -9.41 -8.09
N GLN A 565 1.65 -10.60 -7.83
CA GLN A 565 1.28 -11.56 -8.89
C GLN A 565 0.01 -11.15 -9.65
#